data_AF-A0A7W1SVY6-F1
#
_entry.id   AF-A0A7W1SVY6-F1
#
_cell.length_a   1.000
_cell.length_b   1.000
_cell.length_c   1.000
_cell.angle_alpha   90.00
_cell.angle_beta   90.00
_cell.angle_gamma   90.00
#
_symmetry.space_group_name_H-M   'P 1'
#
loop_
_entity.id
_entity.type
_entity.pdbx_description
1 polymer ?
#
loop_
_entity_poly.entity_id
_entity_poly.type
_entity_poly.pdbx_seq_one_letter_code
_entity_poly.pdbx_strand_id
1 'polypeptide(L)'
;MGRAKGKFHRSVWVMLLALGSACAQPQAPAQSAAAVSAGDANELLNQLQQASQTALTNLSHLRVEKWKTDSNSKRQAQSDVESIQRNLQSAMPEILNQLRAQPDGLTQTVRVYRNVDALYDVFSSVTEAAGAFGSKDDFQSLQDDLGAIERARRTVADRMEKLAGAKEAELAQIKTALQQAQAAPAGPPKKVIVDDNEPPKKASSKKKAKPAKPASTGTSSGAAAASPQ
;
A
#
# COMPACT_ATOMS: atom_id res chain seq x y z
N MET A 1 64.24 56.80 20.43
CA MET A 1 62.76 56.75 20.47
C MET A 1 62.30 55.30 20.26
N GLY A 2 61.39 54.78 21.10
CA GLY A 2 60.47 53.72 20.62
C GLY A 2 60.39 52.36 21.33
N ARG A 3 60.11 52.37 22.65
CA ARG A 3 59.25 51.44 23.43
C ARG A 3 59.54 49.92 23.48
N ALA A 4 59.61 49.48 24.74
CA ALA A 4 59.62 48.13 25.27
C ALA A 4 58.32 47.32 25.04
N LYS A 5 58.43 45.98 25.07
CA LYS A 5 57.36 45.08 25.55
C LYS A 5 57.96 43.98 26.41
N GLY A 6 57.49 43.95 27.66
CA GLY A 6 57.87 43.02 28.71
C GLY A 6 57.23 41.64 28.57
N LYS A 7 57.91 40.67 29.19
CA LYS A 7 57.52 39.27 29.38
C LYS A 7 56.33 39.18 30.35
N PHE A 8 55.33 38.35 30.05
CA PHE A 8 54.46 37.78 31.09
C PHE A 8 54.08 36.32 30.78
N HIS A 9 54.59 35.46 31.66
CA HIS A 9 54.05 34.23 32.25
C HIS A 9 53.13 33.29 31.47
N ARG A 10 53.61 32.04 31.43
CA ARG A 10 52.89 30.78 31.26
C ARG A 10 51.75 30.65 32.29
N SER A 11 50.56 30.27 31.84
CA SER A 11 49.60 29.53 32.66
C SER A 11 48.83 28.55 31.79
N VAL A 12 48.99 27.30 32.17
CA VAL A 12 48.29 26.12 31.68
C VAL A 12 46.84 26.21 32.12
N TRP A 13 45.90 26.03 31.18
CA TRP A 13 44.53 25.64 31.50
C TRP A 13 44.24 24.32 30.79
N VAL A 14 44.09 23.28 31.61
CA VAL A 14 43.47 22.01 31.25
C VAL A 14 41.96 22.25 31.18
N MET A 15 41.34 21.98 30.04
CA MET A 15 39.88 21.94 29.95
C MET A 15 39.42 20.51 29.63
N LEU A 16 38.66 19.98 30.58
CA LEU A 16 37.99 18.69 30.61
C LEU A 16 37.05 18.52 29.40
N LEU A 17 37.15 17.38 28.71
CA LEU A 17 36.17 16.96 27.70
C LEU A 17 34.86 16.53 28.41
N ALA A 18 33.78 17.27 28.18
CA ALA A 18 32.43 16.90 28.59
C ALA A 18 31.86 15.81 27.67
N LEU A 19 31.28 14.78 28.27
CA LEU A 19 30.57 13.68 27.62
C LEU A 19 29.43 14.20 26.74
N GLY A 20 29.34 13.67 25.52
CA GLY A 20 28.27 13.97 24.58
C GLY A 20 26.92 13.45 25.08
N SER A 21 25.98 14.36 25.27
CA SER A 21 24.56 14.06 25.41
C SER A 21 24.01 13.59 24.06
N ALA A 22 23.67 12.31 23.96
CA ALA A 22 22.81 11.82 22.90
C ALA A 22 21.38 12.29 23.18
N CYS A 23 20.90 13.28 22.44
CA CYS A 23 19.48 13.62 22.41
C CYS A 23 18.72 12.46 21.75
N ALA A 24 18.02 11.66 22.54
CA ALA A 24 16.94 10.82 22.05
C ALA A 24 15.76 11.73 21.71
N GLN A 25 15.56 12.02 20.42
CA GLN A 25 14.29 12.61 19.98
C GLN A 25 13.17 11.57 20.16
N PRO A 26 12.03 11.94 20.75
CA PRO A 26 10.85 11.09 20.73
C PRO A 26 10.40 10.94 19.27
N GLN A 27 10.52 9.72 18.71
CA GLN A 27 9.84 9.37 17.48
C GLN A 27 8.34 9.50 17.73
N ALA A 28 7.72 10.52 17.13
CA ALA A 28 6.29 10.49 16.87
C ALA A 28 5.97 9.18 16.15
N PRO A 29 4.81 8.54 16.39
CA PRO A 29 4.44 7.31 15.70
C PRO A 29 4.48 7.57 14.19
N ALA A 30 5.50 7.03 13.52
CA ALA A 30 5.61 7.07 12.08
C ALA A 30 4.48 6.21 11.53
N GLN A 31 3.35 6.85 11.20
CA GLN A 31 2.31 6.19 10.42
C GLN A 31 2.98 5.68 9.14
N SER A 32 2.99 4.37 8.96
CA SER A 32 3.60 3.75 7.78
C SER A 32 2.89 4.29 6.53
N ALA A 33 3.62 4.56 5.45
CA ALA A 33 3.05 5.08 4.20
C ALA A 33 1.87 4.23 3.67
N ALA A 34 1.88 2.92 3.97
CA ALA A 34 0.80 1.99 3.69
C ALA A 34 -0.52 2.31 4.46
N ALA A 35 -0.44 2.76 5.71
CA ALA A 35 -1.62 3.09 6.51
C ALA A 35 -2.31 4.38 5.99
N VAL A 36 -1.52 5.38 5.59
CA VAL A 36 -2.03 6.61 4.96
C VAL A 36 -2.65 6.30 3.60
N SER A 37 -1.98 5.46 2.81
CA SER A 37 -2.47 5.01 1.49
C SER A 37 -3.78 4.24 1.58
N ALA A 38 -3.99 3.42 2.60
CA ALA A 38 -5.25 2.72 2.82
C ALA A 38 -6.41 3.68 3.19
N GLY A 39 -6.15 4.69 4.02
CA GLY A 39 -7.13 5.72 4.39
C GLY A 39 -7.60 6.54 3.18
N ASP A 40 -6.65 7.06 2.41
CA ASP A 40 -6.90 7.79 1.16
C ASP A 40 -7.71 6.93 0.15
N ALA A 41 -7.59 5.60 0.22
CA ALA A 41 -8.28 4.69 -0.70
C ALA A 41 -9.75 4.61 -0.35
N ASN A 42 -10.03 4.45 0.94
CA ASN A 42 -11.38 4.33 1.45
C ASN A 42 -12.18 5.62 1.24
N GLU A 43 -11.55 6.78 1.41
CA GLU A 43 -12.17 8.06 1.11
C GLU A 43 -12.53 8.18 -0.38
N LEU A 44 -11.58 7.87 -1.28
CA LEU A 44 -11.83 7.84 -2.72
C LEU A 44 -12.97 6.89 -3.09
N LEU A 45 -12.99 5.68 -2.52
CA LEU A 45 -14.04 4.69 -2.77
C LEU A 45 -15.42 5.22 -2.37
N ASN A 46 -15.53 5.86 -1.21
CA ASN A 46 -16.79 6.44 -0.74
C ASN A 46 -17.26 7.60 -1.63
N GLN A 47 -16.34 8.50 -2.01
CA GLN A 47 -16.65 9.62 -2.90
C GLN A 47 -17.15 9.14 -4.26
N LEU A 48 -16.46 8.16 -4.88
CA LEU A 48 -16.86 7.60 -6.16
C LEU A 48 -18.19 6.85 -6.09
N GLN A 49 -18.42 6.08 -5.03
CA GLN A 49 -19.68 5.36 -4.84
C GLN A 49 -20.86 6.35 -4.69
N GLN A 50 -20.68 7.42 -3.92
CA GLN A 50 -21.69 8.46 -3.76
C GLN A 50 -21.96 9.20 -5.07
N ALA A 51 -20.92 9.69 -5.75
CA ALA A 51 -21.05 10.40 -7.02
C ALA A 51 -21.78 9.54 -8.07
N SER A 52 -21.46 8.25 -8.14
CA SER A 52 -22.10 7.31 -9.06
C SER A 52 -23.57 7.09 -8.77
N GLN A 53 -23.95 6.98 -7.50
CA GLN A 53 -25.35 6.76 -7.13
C GLN A 53 -26.20 8.00 -7.43
N THR A 54 -25.68 9.19 -7.16
CA THR A 54 -26.36 10.46 -7.47
C THR A 54 -26.49 10.64 -8.98
N ALA A 55 -25.39 10.44 -9.72
CA ALA A 55 -25.38 10.50 -11.18
C ALA A 55 -26.37 9.52 -11.82
N LEU A 56 -26.42 8.26 -11.35
CA LEU A 56 -27.39 7.28 -11.83
C LEU A 56 -28.84 7.72 -11.59
N THR A 57 -29.10 8.32 -10.43
CA THR A 57 -30.43 8.82 -10.08
C THR A 57 -30.82 9.96 -11.01
N ASN A 58 -29.98 10.98 -11.16
CA ASN A 58 -30.25 12.14 -12.00
C ASN A 58 -30.37 11.78 -13.48
N LEU A 59 -29.50 10.90 -13.98
CA LEU A 59 -29.58 10.40 -15.36
C LEU A 59 -30.86 9.59 -15.61
N SER A 60 -31.41 8.90 -14.60
CA SER A 60 -32.69 8.19 -14.74
C SER A 60 -33.90 9.13 -14.83
N HIS A 61 -33.77 10.34 -14.28
CA HIS A 61 -34.81 11.36 -14.35
C HIS A 61 -34.74 12.19 -15.64
N LEU A 62 -33.56 12.22 -16.29
CA LEU A 62 -33.30 13.00 -17.49
C LEU A 62 -34.26 12.66 -18.64
N ARG A 63 -34.99 13.67 -19.11
CA ARG A 63 -36.00 13.51 -20.18
C ARG A 63 -35.51 14.00 -21.54
N VAL A 64 -34.51 13.31 -22.10
CA VAL A 64 -33.91 13.64 -23.40
C VAL A 64 -34.96 13.69 -24.53
N GLU A 65 -36.02 12.88 -24.44
CA GLU A 65 -37.10 12.85 -25.41
C GLU A 65 -37.88 14.17 -25.47
N LYS A 66 -37.91 14.93 -24.38
CA LYS A 66 -38.63 16.21 -24.27
C LYS A 66 -37.82 17.40 -24.75
N TRP A 67 -36.52 17.23 -25.00
CA TRP A 67 -35.65 18.30 -25.47
C TRP A 67 -36.11 18.88 -26.81
N LYS A 68 -35.98 20.19 -26.97
CA LYS A 68 -36.36 20.89 -28.21
C LYS A 68 -35.19 20.94 -29.19
N THR A 69 -34.77 19.77 -29.66
CA THR A 69 -33.66 19.59 -30.60
C THR A 69 -34.02 18.54 -31.67
N ASP A 70 -33.17 18.38 -32.68
CA ASP A 70 -33.35 17.41 -33.76
C ASP A 70 -33.20 15.95 -33.26
N SER A 71 -33.64 15.00 -34.09
CA SER A 71 -33.66 13.58 -33.71
C SER A 71 -32.26 12.97 -33.56
N ASN A 72 -31.26 13.49 -34.27
CA ASN A 72 -29.89 13.00 -34.18
C ASN A 72 -29.28 13.41 -32.83
N SER A 73 -29.44 14.67 -32.45
CA SER A 73 -29.01 15.19 -31.14
C SER A 73 -29.63 14.42 -29.96
N LYS A 74 -30.94 14.11 -30.03
CA LYS A 74 -31.60 13.28 -29.00
C LYS A 74 -31.04 11.88 -28.92
N ARG A 75 -30.84 11.22 -30.06
CA ARG A 75 -30.31 9.85 -30.11
C ARG A 75 -28.88 9.78 -29.57
N GLN A 76 -28.05 10.77 -29.90
CA GLN A 76 -26.69 10.86 -29.40
C GLN A 76 -26.68 10.99 -27.87
N ALA A 77 -27.43 11.96 -27.33
CA ALA A 77 -27.52 12.15 -25.88
C ALA A 77 -28.08 10.91 -25.16
N GLN A 78 -29.08 10.21 -25.72
CA GLN A 78 -29.57 8.95 -25.17
C GLN A 78 -28.49 7.86 -25.16
N SER A 79 -27.75 7.70 -26.25
CA SER A 79 -26.64 6.75 -26.33
C SER A 79 -25.56 7.04 -25.29
N ASP A 80 -25.24 8.32 -25.08
CA ASP A 80 -24.24 8.76 -24.10
C ASP A 80 -24.72 8.50 -22.67
N VAL A 81 -25.98 8.84 -22.35
CA VAL A 81 -26.61 8.54 -21.06
C VAL A 81 -26.59 7.04 -20.77
N GLU A 82 -26.97 6.20 -21.73
CA GLU A 82 -26.93 4.76 -21.56
C GLU A 82 -25.50 4.23 -21.37
N SER A 83 -24.53 4.79 -22.10
CA SER A 83 -23.11 4.44 -21.96
C SER A 83 -22.61 4.74 -20.55
N ILE A 84 -22.94 5.92 -20.02
CA ILE A 84 -22.64 6.32 -18.66
C ILE A 84 -23.31 5.36 -17.67
N GLN A 85 -24.62 5.12 -17.79
CA GLN A 85 -25.34 4.24 -16.87
C GLN A 85 -24.75 2.83 -16.83
N ARG A 86 -24.44 2.24 -18.00
CA ARG A 86 -23.76 0.92 -18.08
C ARG A 86 -22.38 0.95 -17.41
N ASN A 87 -21.61 2.02 -17.62
CA ASN A 87 -20.31 2.17 -16.99
C ASN A 87 -20.43 2.22 -15.45
N LEU A 88 -21.32 3.06 -14.93
CA LEU A 88 -21.57 3.23 -13.49
C LEU A 88 -22.12 1.96 -12.83
N GLN A 89 -22.95 1.18 -13.54
CA GLN A 89 -23.59 -0.02 -13.01
C GLN A 89 -22.73 -1.28 -13.10
N SER A 90 -21.80 -1.36 -14.07
CA SER A 90 -21.06 -2.59 -14.35
C SER A 90 -19.54 -2.42 -14.25
N ALA A 91 -18.98 -1.45 -14.97
CA ALA A 91 -17.52 -1.29 -15.04
C ALA A 91 -16.95 -0.70 -13.74
N MET A 92 -17.57 0.35 -13.22
CA MET A 92 -17.04 1.03 -12.04
C MET A 92 -17.02 0.14 -10.79
N PRO A 93 -18.09 -0.60 -10.42
CA PRO A 93 -18.06 -1.46 -9.25
C PRO A 93 -16.97 -2.53 -9.32
N GLU A 94 -16.71 -3.09 -10.51
CA GLU A 94 -15.64 -4.05 -10.73
C GLU A 94 -14.25 -3.42 -10.47
N ILE A 95 -13.98 -2.26 -11.08
CA ILE A 95 -12.70 -1.55 -10.93
C ILE A 95 -12.48 -1.13 -9.46
N LEU A 96 -13.53 -0.66 -8.78
CA LEU A 96 -13.45 -0.29 -7.36
C LEU A 96 -13.20 -1.51 -6.46
N ASN A 97 -13.76 -2.67 -6.78
CA ASN A 97 -13.46 -3.91 -6.07
C ASN A 97 -12.01 -4.36 -6.27
N GLN A 98 -11.44 -4.18 -7.46
CA GLN A 98 -10.02 -4.45 -7.72
C GLN A 98 -9.12 -3.50 -6.92
N LEU A 99 -9.46 -2.20 -6.83
CA LEU A 99 -8.74 -1.25 -5.97
C LEU A 99 -8.87 -1.62 -4.49
N ARG A 100 -10.05 -2.06 -4.03
CA ARG A 100 -10.25 -2.50 -2.64
C ARG A 100 -9.41 -3.73 -2.30
N ALA A 101 -9.23 -4.66 -3.24
CA ALA A 101 -8.38 -5.83 -3.06
C ALA A 101 -6.88 -5.47 -3.02
N GLN A 102 -6.47 -4.38 -3.68
CA GLN A 102 -5.08 -3.93 -3.75
C GLN A 102 -4.99 -2.41 -3.58
N PRO A 103 -5.18 -1.88 -2.36
CA PRO A 103 -5.22 -0.44 -2.13
C PRO A 103 -3.90 0.25 -2.50
N ASP A 104 -2.76 -0.40 -2.29
CA ASP A 104 -1.43 0.16 -2.62
C ASP A 104 -1.02 -0.07 -4.09
N GLY A 105 -1.91 -0.64 -4.91
CA GLY A 105 -1.63 -1.01 -6.30
C GLY A 105 -1.70 0.19 -7.26
N LEU A 106 -0.54 0.67 -7.72
CA LEU A 106 -0.47 1.77 -8.70
C LEU A 106 -1.27 1.47 -9.98
N THR A 107 -1.21 0.23 -10.47
CA THR A 107 -1.98 -0.19 -11.66
C THR A 107 -3.49 -0.06 -11.46
N GLN A 108 -4.02 -0.37 -10.27
CA GLN A 108 -5.45 -0.24 -9.99
C GLN A 108 -5.87 1.22 -9.91
N THR A 109 -5.04 2.07 -9.28
CA THR A 109 -5.25 3.52 -9.25
C THR A 109 -5.30 4.11 -10.66
N VAL A 110 -4.42 3.68 -11.58
CA VAL A 110 -4.45 4.13 -12.99
C VAL A 110 -5.70 3.67 -13.73
N ARG A 111 -6.18 2.44 -13.49
CA ARG A 111 -7.44 1.96 -14.09
C ARG A 111 -8.64 2.79 -13.64
N VAL A 112 -8.73 3.10 -12.35
CA VAL A 112 -9.76 4.00 -11.80
C VAL A 112 -9.66 5.36 -12.48
N TYR A 113 -8.46 5.94 -12.54
CA TYR A 113 -8.26 7.26 -13.16
C TYR A 113 -8.76 7.30 -14.60
N ARG A 114 -8.31 6.36 -15.46
CA ARG A 114 -8.71 6.32 -16.87
C ARG A 114 -10.20 6.10 -17.06
N ASN A 115 -10.84 5.33 -16.18
CA ASN A 115 -12.28 5.14 -16.25
C ASN A 115 -13.05 6.41 -15.85
N VAL A 116 -12.65 7.08 -14.77
CA VAL A 116 -13.26 8.34 -14.31
C VAL A 116 -13.03 9.47 -15.33
N ASP A 117 -11.87 9.49 -15.97
CA ASP A 117 -11.51 10.40 -17.06
C ASP A 117 -12.46 10.25 -18.27
N ALA A 118 -12.59 9.03 -18.79
CA ALA A 118 -13.51 8.74 -19.90
C ALA A 118 -14.98 8.99 -19.51
N LEU A 119 -15.35 8.70 -18.27
CA LEU A 119 -16.67 9.03 -17.73
C LEU A 119 -16.91 10.53 -17.73
N TYR A 120 -15.94 11.32 -17.26
CA TYR A 120 -16.02 12.78 -17.22
C TYR A 120 -16.25 13.38 -18.61
N ASP A 121 -15.51 12.93 -19.62
CA ASP A 121 -15.63 13.45 -21.00
C ASP A 121 -17.06 13.25 -21.56
N VAL A 122 -17.61 12.04 -21.44
CA VAL A 122 -18.96 11.72 -21.93
C VAL A 122 -20.02 12.43 -21.08
N PHE A 123 -19.85 12.46 -19.76
CA PHE A 123 -20.77 13.15 -18.85
C PHE A 123 -20.79 14.65 -19.14
N SER A 124 -19.65 15.27 -19.41
CA SER A 124 -19.56 16.69 -19.79
C SER A 124 -20.37 16.97 -21.06
N SER A 125 -20.29 16.11 -22.07
CA SER A 125 -21.10 16.25 -23.28
C SER A 125 -22.60 16.19 -23.01
N VAL A 126 -23.05 15.27 -22.14
CA VAL A 126 -24.46 15.19 -21.72
C VAL A 126 -24.89 16.42 -20.93
N THR A 127 -24.03 16.91 -20.02
CA THR A 127 -24.30 18.13 -19.24
C THR A 127 -24.40 19.37 -20.13
N GLU A 128 -23.52 19.51 -21.12
CA GLU A 128 -23.59 20.60 -22.11
C GLU A 128 -24.89 20.52 -22.93
N ALA A 129 -25.27 19.32 -23.38
CA ALA A 129 -26.53 19.12 -24.11
C ALA A 129 -27.75 19.42 -23.23
N ALA A 130 -27.72 19.06 -21.95
CA ALA A 130 -28.76 19.40 -20.99
C ALA A 130 -28.83 20.91 -20.74
N GLY A 131 -27.70 21.62 -20.73
CA GLY A 131 -27.67 23.09 -20.64
C GLY A 131 -28.25 23.77 -21.88
N ALA A 132 -28.06 23.17 -23.05
CA ALA A 132 -28.57 23.70 -24.31
C ALA A 132 -30.07 23.43 -24.54
N PHE A 133 -30.56 22.24 -24.14
CA PHE A 133 -31.90 21.76 -24.54
C PHE A 133 -32.77 21.23 -23.40
N GLY A 134 -32.19 20.99 -22.22
CA GLY A 134 -32.85 20.45 -21.05
C GLY A 134 -33.52 21.49 -20.17
N SER A 135 -34.09 21.02 -19.06
CA SER A 135 -34.62 21.92 -18.04
C SER A 135 -33.49 22.49 -17.18
N LYS A 136 -33.76 23.62 -16.51
CA LYS A 136 -32.79 24.22 -15.58
C LYS A 136 -32.43 23.26 -14.44
N ASP A 137 -33.41 22.51 -13.95
CA ASP A 137 -33.20 21.56 -12.85
C ASP A 137 -32.36 20.36 -13.30
N ASP A 138 -32.60 19.82 -14.51
CA ASP A 138 -31.77 18.76 -15.09
C ASP A 138 -30.31 19.23 -15.25
N PHE A 139 -30.12 20.42 -15.83
CA PHE A 139 -28.79 20.98 -16.04
C PHE A 139 -28.06 21.19 -14.71
N GLN A 140 -28.71 21.79 -13.71
CA GLN A 140 -28.08 22.02 -12.40
C GLN A 140 -27.69 20.71 -11.72
N SER A 141 -28.58 19.70 -11.74
CA SER A 141 -28.31 18.39 -11.14
C SER A 141 -27.11 17.71 -11.80
N LEU A 142 -27.06 17.73 -13.15
CA LEU A 142 -25.95 17.16 -13.91
C LEU A 142 -24.65 17.98 -13.73
N GLN A 143 -24.74 19.30 -13.55
CA GLN A 143 -23.57 20.13 -13.27
C GLN A 143 -22.97 19.81 -11.91
N ASP A 144 -23.81 19.58 -10.89
CA ASP A 144 -23.39 19.19 -9.55
C ASP A 144 -22.73 17.79 -9.56
N ASP A 145 -23.30 16.84 -10.31
CA ASP A 145 -22.75 15.50 -10.52
C ASP A 145 -21.40 15.55 -11.26
N LEU A 146 -21.31 16.34 -12.34
CA LEU A 146 -20.07 16.54 -13.10
C LEU A 146 -18.97 17.12 -12.20
N GLY A 147 -19.33 18.07 -11.33
CA GLY A 147 -18.43 18.60 -10.31
C GLY A 147 -17.97 17.55 -9.29
N ALA A 148 -18.81 16.58 -8.95
CA ALA A 148 -18.44 15.47 -8.08
C ALA A 148 -17.49 14.47 -8.75
N ILE A 149 -17.74 14.14 -10.02
CA ILE A 149 -16.88 13.29 -10.84
C ILE A 149 -15.50 13.95 -11.02
N GLU A 150 -15.45 15.26 -11.28
CA GLU A 150 -14.19 16.00 -11.41
C GLU A 150 -13.39 16.03 -10.11
N ARG A 151 -14.07 16.22 -8.96
CA ARG A 151 -13.42 16.13 -7.64
C ARG A 151 -12.81 14.75 -7.44
N ALA A 152 -13.56 13.68 -7.74
CA ALA A 152 -13.05 12.33 -7.64
C ALA A 152 -11.85 12.10 -8.58
N ARG A 153 -11.91 12.58 -9.83
CA ARG A 153 -10.80 12.50 -10.80
C ARG A 153 -9.51 13.09 -10.25
N ARG A 154 -9.58 14.26 -9.62
CA ARG A 154 -8.43 14.91 -8.96
C ARG A 154 -7.92 14.10 -7.79
N THR A 155 -8.79 13.62 -6.91
CA THR A 155 -8.40 12.77 -5.78
C THR A 155 -7.69 11.50 -6.22
N VAL A 156 -8.11 10.87 -7.32
CA VAL A 156 -7.39 9.71 -7.90
C VAL A 156 -6.00 10.12 -8.38
N ALA A 157 -5.87 11.27 -9.06
CA ALA A 157 -4.60 11.78 -9.55
C ALA A 157 -3.62 12.07 -8.40
N ASP A 158 -4.07 12.77 -7.36
CA ASP A 158 -3.27 13.08 -6.16
C ASP A 158 -2.79 11.80 -5.47
N ARG A 159 -3.67 10.79 -5.36
CA ARG A 159 -3.31 9.47 -4.84
C ARG A 159 -2.25 8.79 -5.70
N MET A 160 -2.40 8.85 -7.02
CA MET A 160 -1.46 8.24 -7.96
C MET A 160 -0.06 8.85 -7.79
N GLU A 161 0.03 10.17 -7.68
CA GLU A 161 1.29 10.88 -7.44
C GLU A 161 1.91 10.50 -6.09
N LYS A 162 1.12 10.47 -5.01
CA LYS A 162 1.58 10.02 -3.68
C LYS A 162 2.11 8.59 -3.71
N LEU A 163 1.39 7.66 -4.34
CA LEU A 163 1.81 6.26 -4.46
C LEU A 163 3.09 6.13 -5.29
N ALA A 164 3.18 6.84 -6.41
CA ALA A 164 4.38 6.84 -7.25
C ALA A 164 5.59 7.35 -6.46
N GLY A 165 5.48 8.50 -5.80
CA GLY A 165 6.56 9.06 -4.97
C GLY A 165 6.97 8.15 -3.82
N ALA A 166 6.01 7.50 -3.15
CA ALA A 166 6.31 6.52 -2.10
C ALA A 166 7.10 5.32 -2.64
N LYS A 167 6.72 4.80 -3.82
CA LYS A 167 7.42 3.67 -4.45
C LYS A 167 8.82 4.05 -4.94
N GLU A 168 8.99 5.25 -5.46
CA GLU A 168 10.32 5.77 -5.84
C GLU A 168 11.25 5.91 -4.63
N ALA A 169 10.74 6.38 -3.49
CA ALA A 169 11.49 6.47 -2.24
C ALA A 169 11.90 5.08 -1.72
N GLU A 170 10.99 4.11 -1.74
CA GLU A 170 11.30 2.71 -1.40
C GLU A 170 12.40 2.14 -2.31
N LEU A 171 12.32 2.36 -3.63
CA LEU A 171 13.34 1.91 -4.58
C LEU A 171 14.70 2.55 -4.31
N ALA A 172 14.75 3.84 -3.96
CA ALA A 172 15.99 4.52 -3.62
C ALA A 172 16.64 3.95 -2.34
N GLN A 173 15.82 3.65 -1.32
CA GLN A 173 16.28 3.00 -0.09
C GLN A 173 16.81 1.60 -0.36
N ILE A 174 16.09 0.79 -1.14
CA ILE A 174 16.52 -0.57 -1.50
C ILE A 174 17.84 -0.53 -2.28
N LYS A 175 17.99 0.39 -3.24
CA LYS A 175 19.25 0.57 -3.98
C LYS A 175 20.41 0.93 -3.06
N THR A 176 20.19 1.84 -2.11
CA THR A 176 21.21 2.25 -1.14
C THR A 176 21.59 1.08 -0.22
N ALA A 177 20.61 0.34 0.29
CA ALA A 177 20.84 -0.84 1.12
C ALA A 177 21.57 -1.94 0.35
N LEU A 178 21.23 -2.16 -0.92
CA LEU A 178 21.91 -3.12 -1.78
C LEU A 178 23.38 -2.71 -2.01
N GLN A 179 23.64 -1.42 -2.25
CA GLN A 179 25.00 -0.93 -2.44
C GLN A 179 25.85 -1.06 -1.16
N GLN A 180 25.27 -0.78 0.01
CA GLN A 180 25.92 -1.01 1.30
C GLN A 180 26.17 -2.49 1.58
N ALA A 181 25.23 -3.38 1.24
CA ALA A 181 25.38 -4.83 1.38
C ALA A 181 26.46 -5.39 0.44
N GLN A 182 26.62 -4.83 -0.76
CA GLN A 182 27.68 -5.22 -1.71
C GLN A 182 29.05 -4.64 -1.34
N ALA A 183 29.09 -3.46 -0.72
CA ALA A 183 30.32 -2.82 -0.24
C ALA A 183 30.80 -3.36 1.11
N ALA A 184 29.97 -4.11 1.82
CA ALA A 184 30.38 -4.82 3.02
C ALA A 184 31.46 -5.85 2.64
N PRO A 185 32.70 -5.75 3.15
CA PRO A 185 33.71 -6.76 2.89
C PRO A 185 33.17 -8.11 3.35
N ALA A 186 33.42 -9.17 2.56
CA ALA A 186 33.16 -10.54 2.98
C ALA A 186 33.83 -10.71 4.33
N GLY A 187 33.03 -10.71 5.40
CA GLY A 187 33.56 -10.92 6.74
C GLY A 187 34.38 -12.22 6.67
N PRO A 188 35.60 -12.25 7.25
CA PRO A 188 36.39 -13.47 7.27
C PRO A 188 35.47 -14.61 7.72
N PRO A 189 35.49 -15.77 7.05
CA PRO A 189 34.50 -16.81 7.24
C PRO A 189 34.34 -17.04 8.73
N LYS A 190 33.14 -16.72 9.25
CA LYS A 190 32.81 -17.09 10.62
C LYS A 190 32.95 -18.59 10.64
N LYS A 191 34.04 -19.08 11.22
CA LYS A 191 34.13 -20.48 11.62
C LYS A 191 32.89 -20.69 12.47
N VAL A 192 31.90 -21.35 11.89
CA VAL A 192 31.00 -22.17 12.67
C VAL A 192 31.94 -23.14 13.34
N ILE A 193 32.32 -22.81 14.58
CA ILE A 193 32.81 -23.81 15.50
C ILE A 193 31.59 -24.69 15.70
N VAL A 194 31.47 -25.70 14.84
CA VAL A 194 30.76 -26.91 15.21
C VAL A 194 31.64 -27.49 16.30
N ASP A 195 31.31 -27.19 17.55
CA ASP A 195 31.86 -27.88 18.69
C ASP A 195 31.23 -29.29 18.71
N ASP A 196 31.66 -30.12 17.75
CA ASP A 196 31.38 -31.56 17.71
C ASP A 196 32.51 -32.30 18.44
N ASN A 197 32.72 -31.90 19.70
CA ASN A 197 33.52 -32.68 20.63
C ASN A 197 33.03 -32.40 22.06
N GLU A 198 31.79 -32.82 22.34
CA GLU A 198 31.44 -33.15 23.72
C GLU A 198 32.44 -34.21 24.21
N PRO A 199 33.27 -33.95 25.24
CA PRO A 199 34.02 -35.02 25.87
C PRO A 199 33.01 -35.99 26.48
N PRO A 200 33.04 -37.30 26.13
CA PRO A 200 32.08 -38.26 26.67
C PRO A 200 32.19 -38.27 28.19
N LYS A 201 31.10 -37.88 28.85
CA LYS A 201 30.94 -37.94 30.30
C LYS A 201 31.24 -39.36 30.77
N LYS A 202 32.19 -39.48 31.70
CA LYS A 202 32.63 -40.72 32.33
C LYS A 202 31.44 -41.52 32.88
N ALA A 203 31.16 -42.67 32.29
CA ALA A 203 30.39 -43.72 32.95
C ALA A 203 31.35 -44.60 33.76
N SER A 204 31.14 -44.66 35.07
CA SER A 204 31.86 -45.53 35.99
C SER A 204 31.49 -47.00 35.74
N SER A 205 32.40 -47.77 35.15
CA SER A 205 32.20 -49.21 34.98
C SER A 205 32.51 -49.95 36.29
N LYS A 206 31.46 -50.51 36.90
CA LYS A 206 31.53 -51.46 38.02
C LYS A 206 31.97 -52.85 37.50
N LYS A 207 32.78 -53.53 38.32
CA LYS A 207 33.42 -54.86 38.15
C LYS A 207 32.55 -55.93 37.46
N LYS A 208 33.23 -56.81 36.70
CA LYS A 208 32.70 -58.05 36.10
C LYS A 208 32.90 -59.32 36.97
N ALA A 209 32.08 -60.32 36.61
CA ALA A 209 32.09 -61.78 36.87
C ALA A 209 31.26 -62.24 38.10
N LYS A 210 30.40 -63.29 38.04
CA LYS A 210 30.44 -64.59 37.32
C LYS A 210 28.99 -65.11 36.99
N PRO A 211 28.82 -66.23 36.23
CA PRO A 211 27.61 -66.63 35.51
C PRO A 211 26.73 -67.71 36.18
N ALA A 212 25.50 -67.87 35.71
CA ALA A 212 24.79 -69.16 35.64
C ALA A 212 23.67 -69.13 34.56
N LYS A 213 23.56 -70.25 33.83
CA LYS A 213 22.56 -70.67 32.82
C LYS A 213 21.32 -71.28 33.55
N PRO A 214 20.29 -71.89 32.89
CA PRO A 214 19.46 -71.57 31.70
C PRO A 214 17.95 -71.41 32.04
N ALA A 215 17.13 -71.03 31.04
CA ALA A 215 16.01 -71.84 30.48
C ALA A 215 14.68 -71.09 30.25
N SER A 216 14.19 -71.21 29.00
CA SER A 216 12.77 -71.38 28.59
C SER A 216 11.83 -70.18 28.79
N THR A 217 10.76 -69.90 28.04
CA THR A 217 10.13 -70.33 26.77
C THR A 217 8.92 -69.39 26.59
N GLY A 218 8.38 -69.27 25.37
CA GLY A 218 7.03 -68.72 25.11
C GLY A 218 7.11 -67.37 24.40
N THR A 219 6.99 -67.28 23.07
CA THR A 219 5.88 -67.64 22.16
C THR A 219 4.70 -66.68 22.23
N SER A 220 4.30 -66.30 21.01
CA SER A 220 3.05 -65.66 20.57
C SER A 220 2.97 -64.15 20.72
N SER A 221 2.29 -63.40 19.86
CA SER A 221 1.71 -63.53 18.51
C SER A 221 0.73 -62.34 18.41
N GLY A 222 0.48 -61.83 17.20
CA GLY A 222 -0.66 -60.96 16.90
C GLY A 222 -0.27 -59.48 16.84
N ALA A 223 -0.20 -58.82 15.67
CA ALA A 223 -1.25 -58.59 14.65
C ALA A 223 -2.47 -57.89 15.26
N ALA A 224 -3.13 -56.92 14.67
CA ALA A 224 -2.90 -56.03 13.54
C ALA A 224 -4.10 -55.05 13.56
N ALA A 225 -3.95 -53.94 12.83
CA ALA A 225 -5.00 -53.26 12.05
C ALA A 225 -5.96 -52.25 12.72
N ALA A 226 -6.00 -51.11 12.00
CA ALA A 226 -7.15 -50.27 11.62
C ALA A 226 -7.71 -49.31 12.69
N SER A 227 -8.04 -48.04 12.40
CA SER A 227 -8.47 -47.38 11.15
C SER A 227 -8.20 -45.88 11.20
N PRO A 228 -8.18 -45.14 10.08
CA PRO A 228 -8.44 -43.71 10.05
C PRO A 228 -9.90 -43.40 9.70
N GLN A 229 -10.42 -42.30 10.24
CA GLN A 229 -11.44 -41.49 9.60
C GLN A 229 -10.97 -40.04 9.62
#